data_AF-A0A6B3H260-F1
#
_entry.id   AF-A0A6B3H260-F1
#
_cell.length_a   1.000
_cell.length_b   1.000
_cell.length_c   1.000
_cell.angle_alpha   90.00
_cell.angle_beta   90.00
_cell.angle_gamma   90.00
#
_symmetry.space_group_name_H-M   'P 1'
#
loop_
_entity.id
_entity.type
_entity.pdbx_description
1 polymer ?
#
loop_
_entity_poly.entity_id
_entity_poly.type
_entity_poly.pdbx_seq_one_letter_code
_entity_poly.pdbx_strand_id
1 'polypeptide(L)'
;MEGPVEVVGDDGTLYTSRRFTAAICTCRRTRTYPWCDTSHRRRVKPARAADDEPEKKTDEPEKAHNTRTADETRTMDNKTDGAA
;
A
#
# COMPACT_ATOMS: atom_id res chain seq x y z
N MET A 1 11.32 2.19 25.81
CA MET A 1 10.66 2.54 24.53
C MET A 1 11.11 3.93 24.16
N GLU A 2 11.75 4.06 23.00
CA GLU A 2 12.33 5.31 22.50
C GLU A 2 11.24 6.25 21.97
N GLY A 3 11.47 7.56 22.10
CA GLY A 3 10.47 8.63 21.97
C GLY A 3 9.89 8.85 20.57
N PRO A 4 9.19 9.98 20.36
CA PRO A 4 8.71 10.35 19.03
C PRO A 4 9.85 10.43 18.02
N VAL A 5 9.60 9.97 16.80
CA VAL A 5 10.57 9.96 15.69
C VAL A 5 10.79 11.39 15.20
N GLU A 6 12.05 11.78 15.12
CA GLU A 6 12.47 13.07 14.57
C GLU A 6 13.16 12.87 13.22
N VAL A 7 12.83 13.75 12.26
CA VAL A 7 13.37 13.72 10.90
C VAL A 7 13.82 15.12 10.53
N VAL A 8 15.03 15.23 9.99
CA VAL A 8 15.58 16.49 9.46
C VAL A 8 15.38 16.51 7.95
N GLY A 9 14.73 17.56 7.45
CA GLY A 9 14.58 17.85 6.03
C GLY A 9 15.89 18.23 5.36
N ASP A 10 15.90 18.27 4.04
CA ASP A 10 17.06 18.75 3.25
C ASP A 10 17.35 20.24 3.49
N ASP A 11 16.32 21.00 3.80
CA ASP A 11 16.35 22.41 4.25
C ASP A 11 16.75 22.59 5.72
N GLY A 12 16.98 21.50 6.45
CA GLY A 12 17.27 21.51 7.89
C GLY A 12 16.03 21.60 8.78
N THR A 13 14.81 21.59 8.23
CA THR A 13 13.58 21.63 9.03
C THR A 13 13.42 20.35 9.86
N LEU A 14 13.20 20.49 11.16
CA LEU A 14 12.91 19.37 12.07
C LEU A 14 11.43 19.02 12.09
N TYR A 15 11.10 17.76 11.82
CA TYR A 15 9.76 17.20 11.89
C TYR A 15 9.68 16.14 12.97
N THR A 16 8.82 16.35 13.96
CA THR A 16 8.58 15.39 15.04
C THR A 16 7.28 14.63 14.78
N SER A 17 7.31 13.30 14.91
CA SER A 17 6.12 12.48 14.80
C SER A 17 5.31 12.50 16.09
N ARG A 18 3.98 12.41 15.98
CA ARG A 18 3.10 12.22 17.15
C ARG A 18 3.02 10.76 17.62
N ARG A 19 3.63 9.85 16.88
CA ARG A 19 3.65 8.40 17.13
C ARG A 19 5.09 7.94 17.30
N PHE A 20 5.32 6.91 18.10
CA PHE A 20 6.63 6.28 18.26
C PHE A 20 7.12 5.54 17.01
N THR A 21 6.21 5.23 16.08
CA THR A 21 6.54 4.63 14.78
C THR A 21 5.80 5.37 13.69
N ALA A 22 6.52 5.76 12.65
CA ALA A 22 5.99 6.49 11.52
C ALA A 22 6.65 6.02 10.22
N ALA A 23 5.94 6.18 9.11
CA ALA A 23 6.46 5.89 7.78
C ALA A 23 6.73 7.20 7.02
N ILE A 24 7.81 7.24 6.25
CA ILE A 24 8.19 8.38 5.41
C ILE A 24 7.52 8.30 4.05
N CYS A 25 7.00 9.42 3.58
CA CYS A 25 6.40 9.53 2.27
C CYS A 25 7.48 9.65 1.19
N THR A 26 7.53 8.67 0.29
CA THR A 26 8.36 8.72 -0.93
C THR A 26 7.56 9.05 -2.19
N CYS A 27 6.22 9.00 -2.11
CA CYS A 27 5.32 9.19 -3.26
C CYS A 27 4.87 10.64 -3.49
N ARG A 28 5.18 11.56 -2.57
CA ARG A 28 4.77 12.99 -2.58
C ARG A 28 3.26 13.27 -2.66
N ARG A 29 2.41 12.29 -2.32
CA ARG A 29 0.94 12.46 -2.30
C ARG A 29 0.36 12.80 -0.92
N THR A 30 1.20 12.80 0.12
CA THR A 30 0.76 13.11 1.48
C THR A 30 0.38 14.59 1.62
N ARG A 31 -0.59 14.88 2.47
CA ARG A 31 -0.91 16.27 2.89
C ARG A 31 -0.09 16.75 4.08
N THR A 32 0.68 15.84 4.68
CA THR A 32 1.44 16.08 5.91
C THR A 32 2.86 15.59 5.74
N TYR A 33 3.56 16.08 4.72
CA TYR A 33 4.97 15.76 4.49
C TYR A 33 5.79 16.08 5.77
N PRO A 34 6.73 15.21 6.20
CA PRO A 34 7.26 14.02 5.53
C PRO A 34 6.50 12.70 5.80
N TRP A 35 5.39 12.73 6.55
CA TRP A 35 4.71 11.53 7.02
C TRP A 35 3.80 10.89 5.96
N CYS A 36 3.80 9.56 5.90
CA CYS A 36 2.88 8.80 5.05
C CYS A 36 1.48 8.73 5.67
N ASP A 37 0.49 9.28 4.96
CA ASP A 37 -0.94 9.27 5.31
C ASP A 37 -1.73 8.22 4.50
N THR A 38 -1.04 7.28 3.85
CA THR A 38 -1.58 6.29 2.91
C THR A 38 -2.22 6.86 1.62
N SER A 39 -2.05 8.15 1.32
CA SER A 39 -2.56 8.76 0.07
C SER A 39 -1.98 8.16 -1.22
N HIS A 40 -0.94 7.32 -1.13
CA HIS A 40 -0.47 6.52 -2.27
C HIS A 40 -1.44 5.42 -2.70
N ARG A 41 -2.31 4.94 -1.79
CA ARG A 41 -3.24 3.86 -2.08
C ARG A 41 -4.28 4.33 -3.09
N ARG A 42 -4.47 3.55 -4.16
CA ARG A 42 -5.55 3.80 -5.12
C ARG A 42 -6.89 3.67 -4.40
N ARG A 43 -7.77 4.65 -4.58
CA ARG A 43 -9.16 4.55 -4.11
C ARG A 43 -9.91 3.67 -5.08
N VAL A 44 -10.31 2.48 -4.65
CA VAL A 44 -11.29 1.68 -5.39
C VAL A 44 -12.65 2.28 -5.07
N LYS A 45 -13.35 2.81 -6.07
CA LYS A 45 -14.74 3.21 -5.89
C LYS A 45 -15.52 1.91 -5.69
N PRO A 46 -16.24 1.72 -4.57
CA PRO A 46 -17.15 0.58 -4.50
C PRO A 46 -18.09 0.69 -5.69
N ALA A 47 -18.23 -0.40 -6.45
CA ALA A 47 -19.29 -0.48 -7.44
C ALA A 47 -20.58 -0.12 -6.69
N ARG A 48 -21.35 0.84 -7.21
CA ARG A 48 -22.67 1.13 -6.64
C ARG A 48 -23.39 -0.21 -6.64
N ALA A 49 -23.72 -0.74 -5.47
CA ALA A 49 -24.55 -1.93 -5.37
C ALA A 49 -25.79 -1.61 -6.19
N ALA A 50 -25.93 -2.27 -7.33
CA ALA A 50 -27.19 -2.29 -8.03
C ALA A 50 -28.20 -2.83 -7.02
N ASP A 51 -29.28 -2.09 -6.86
CA ASP A 51 -30.41 -2.44 -6.01
C ASP A 51 -30.89 -3.86 -6.38
N ASP A 52 -30.74 -4.83 -5.47
CA ASP A 52 -31.42 -6.11 -5.54
C ASP A 52 -31.66 -6.67 -4.12
N GLU A 53 -32.92 -7.02 -3.90
CA GLU A 53 -33.63 -7.40 -2.67
C GLU A 53 -33.04 -8.61 -1.89
N PRO A 54 -33.40 -8.80 -0.60
CA PRO A 54 -32.83 -9.86 0.24
C PRO A 54 -33.36 -11.25 -0.13
N GLU A 55 -32.63 -11.98 -0.98
CA GLU A 55 -32.91 -13.39 -1.24
C GLU A 55 -32.49 -14.30 -0.07
N LYS A 56 -33.53 -14.76 0.63
CA LYS A 56 -33.71 -16.01 1.39
C LYS A 56 -32.48 -16.93 1.57
N LYS A 57 -32.09 -17.12 2.84
CA LYS A 57 -31.13 -18.14 3.28
C LYS A 57 -31.58 -19.56 2.89
N THR A 58 -30.69 -20.32 2.27
CA THR A 58 -30.65 -21.78 2.37
C THR A 58 -29.23 -22.17 2.76
N ASP A 59 -29.11 -22.85 3.90
CA ASP A 59 -27.87 -23.42 4.40
C ASP A 59 -27.53 -24.67 3.56
N GLU A 60 -26.36 -24.73 2.92
CA GLU A 60 -25.48 -25.92 2.85
C GLU A 60 -24.13 -25.62 2.14
N PRO A 61 -23.02 -26.35 2.46
CA PRO A 61 -21.67 -25.80 2.35
C PRO A 61 -20.85 -26.19 1.09
N GLU A 62 -19.89 -25.30 0.80
CA GLU A 62 -18.57 -25.46 0.15
C GLU A 62 -18.42 -26.05 -1.28
N LYS A 63 -17.89 -25.20 -2.18
CA LYS A 63 -16.53 -25.41 -2.74
C LYS A 63 -15.98 -24.16 -3.43
N ALA A 64 -14.83 -23.68 -2.94
CA ALA A 64 -14.02 -22.64 -3.56
C ALA A 64 -13.48 -23.09 -4.93
N HIS A 65 -13.57 -22.23 -5.96
CA HIS A 65 -12.84 -22.39 -7.22
C HIS A 65 -12.29 -21.03 -7.73
N ASN A 66 -11.03 -20.79 -7.37
CA ASN A 66 -9.92 -20.23 -8.16
C ASN A 66 -10.20 -19.14 -9.22
N THR A 67 -9.70 -17.92 -8.98
CA THR A 67 -9.32 -17.02 -10.07
C THR A 67 -7.80 -16.84 -10.12
N ARG A 68 -7.24 -17.51 -11.13
CA ARG A 68 -5.88 -17.44 -11.67
C ARG A 68 -5.19 -16.10 -11.45
N THR A 69 -4.05 -16.16 -10.77
CA THR A 69 -2.95 -15.21 -10.93
C THR A 69 -2.19 -15.55 -12.22
N ALA A 70 -2.34 -14.70 -13.21
CA ALA A 70 -1.38 -14.44 -14.28
C ALA A 70 -1.54 -12.93 -14.56
N ASP A 71 -0.51 -12.11 -14.71
CA ASP A 71 0.57 -12.31 -15.66
C ASP A 71 1.56 -11.14 -15.46
N GLU A 72 2.85 -11.49 -15.38
CA GLU A 72 3.99 -10.88 -16.09
C GLU A 72 4.17 -9.33 -16.10
N THR A 73 5.35 -8.73 -15.97
CA THR A 73 6.74 -9.19 -16.05
C THR A 73 7.66 -8.01 -15.68
N ARG A 74 8.93 -8.35 -15.37
CA ARG A 74 10.15 -7.60 -15.73
C ARG A 74 10.91 -6.88 -14.60
N THR A 75 11.68 -7.69 -13.88
CA THR A 75 12.98 -7.34 -13.32
C THR A 75 13.76 -8.68 -13.30
N MET A 76 15.01 -8.87 -13.73
CA MET A 76 16.18 -8.00 -13.86
C MET A 76 17.12 -8.65 -14.88
N ASP A 77 17.66 -7.87 -15.83
CA ASP A 77 18.96 -8.18 -16.43
C ASP A 77 20.01 -7.58 -15.49
N ASN A 78 20.71 -8.42 -14.74
CA ASN A 78 22.07 -8.13 -14.27
C ASN A 78 22.69 -9.38 -13.66
N LYS A 79 23.50 -10.07 -14.45
CA LYS A 79 24.61 -10.87 -13.95
C LYS A 79 25.83 -10.63 -14.82
N THR A 80 26.80 -10.01 -14.19
CA THR A 80 28.22 -9.94 -14.56
C THR A 80 28.78 -11.33 -14.83
N ASP A 81 29.80 -11.42 -15.68
CA ASP A 81 31.15 -11.91 -15.35
C ASP A 81 31.98 -11.98 -16.63
N GLY A 82 33.17 -11.37 -16.60
CA GLY A 82 34.08 -11.28 -17.73
C GLY A 82 34.91 -12.54 -17.97
N ALA A 83 35.47 -12.67 -19.19
CA ALA A 83 36.78 -13.28 -19.46
C ALA A 83 37.12 -13.17 -20.96
N ALA A 84 38.42 -12.96 -21.21
CA ALA A 84 39.18 -12.98 -22.47
C ALA A 84 39.28 -11.65 -23.24
#